data_AF-A0A838PAI7-F1
#
_entry.id   AF-A0A838PAI7-F1
#
_cell.length_a   1.000
_cell.length_b   1.000
_cell.length_c   1.000
_cell.angle_alpha   90.00
_cell.angle_beta   90.00
_cell.angle_gamma   90.00
#
_symmetry.space_group_name_H-M   'P 1'
#
loop_
_entity.id
_entity.type
_entity.pdbx_description
1 polymer ?
#
loop_
_entity_poly.entity_id
_entity_poly.type
_entity_poly.pdbx_seq_one_letter_code
_entity_poly.pdbx_strand_id
1 'polypeptide(L)'
;MNNTLAQSARKLRLSGLLSTLELRLQEATSHQLPHAQFLELVLQDELNARAQRLIDRRKKTASFREIKTLEDFDWSFNPSIKRSQVYDLAACNFIRQKRDILLVGPPGLGKSHIAQAIGYHAIKAGFHALYRSIFDLVRELQAERSPAELDRTFDKYLKADLLIIDDMGLKTLPSKAGEALLELIMRRYENRSTLMTSNRPIEEWGKLLNDVPAATAILDRFLHRAEIIQMTGRSYRLHDRMRTEEKSAA
;
A
#
# COMPACT_ATOMS: atom_id res chain seq x y z
N MET A 1 -4.34 23.03 -36.48
CA MET A 1 -4.39 21.63 -36.01
C MET A 1 -5.21 20.81 -37.02
N ASN A 2 -4.66 19.73 -37.60
CA ASN A 2 -5.42 18.92 -38.57
C ASN A 2 -6.62 18.28 -37.86
N ASN A 3 -7.84 18.75 -38.15
CA ASN A 3 -9.06 18.40 -37.40
C ASN A 3 -9.30 16.88 -37.38
N THR A 4 -8.91 16.20 -38.45
CA THR A 4 -8.99 14.74 -38.62
C THR A 4 -8.10 13.98 -37.63
N LEU A 5 -6.87 14.44 -37.36
CA LEU A 5 -5.94 13.78 -36.44
C LEU A 5 -6.48 13.83 -35.00
N ALA A 6 -6.95 15.00 -34.59
CA ALA A 6 -7.51 15.19 -33.26
C ALA A 6 -8.76 14.32 -33.03
N GLN A 7 -9.65 14.24 -34.03
CA GLN A 7 -10.84 13.40 -33.99
C GLN A 7 -10.49 11.90 -33.92
N SER A 8 -9.53 11.44 -34.73
CA SER A 8 -9.06 10.04 -34.70
C SER A 8 -8.41 9.70 -33.36
N ALA A 9 -7.56 10.58 -32.82
CA ALA A 9 -6.93 10.37 -31.52
C ALA A 9 -7.95 10.29 -30.38
N ARG A 10 -9.03 11.09 -30.41
CA ARG A 10 -10.14 10.97 -29.45
C ARG A 10 -10.86 9.63 -29.55
N LYS A 11 -11.16 9.15 -30.76
CA LYS A 11 -11.79 7.83 -31.00
C LYS A 11 -10.93 6.69 -30.46
N LEU A 12 -9.60 6.80 -30.61
CA LEU A 12 -8.62 5.83 -30.11
C LEU A 12 -8.26 6.01 -28.62
N ARG A 13 -8.86 7.01 -27.94
CA ARG A 13 -8.58 7.35 -26.54
C ARG A 13 -7.11 7.67 -26.27
N LEU A 14 -6.47 8.42 -27.17
CA LEU A 14 -5.08 8.87 -27.08
C LEU A 14 -5.01 10.26 -26.42
N SER A 15 -5.47 10.36 -25.17
CA SER A 15 -5.62 11.65 -24.49
C SER A 15 -4.30 12.23 -23.97
N GLY A 16 -3.30 11.39 -23.66
CA GLY A 16 -1.94 11.84 -23.36
C GLY A 16 -1.27 12.45 -24.58
N LEU A 17 -1.35 11.75 -25.72
CA LEU A 17 -0.90 12.28 -27.02
C LEU A 17 -1.53 13.65 -27.31
N LEU A 18 -2.85 13.76 -27.19
CA LEU A 18 -3.56 15.01 -27.48
C LEU A 18 -3.12 16.18 -26.59
N SER A 19 -2.73 15.91 -25.34
CA SER A 19 -2.28 16.95 -24.42
C SER A 19 -0.89 17.50 -24.72
N THR A 20 -0.04 16.73 -25.42
CA THR A 20 1.35 17.12 -25.74
C THR A 20 1.61 17.33 -27.22
N LEU A 21 0.63 17.05 -28.09
CA LEU A 21 0.79 17.03 -29.54
C LEU A 21 1.35 18.33 -30.11
N GLU A 22 0.86 19.50 -29.66
CA GLU A 22 1.34 20.79 -30.17
C GLU A 22 2.82 21.02 -29.83
N LEU A 23 3.22 20.69 -28.61
CA LEU A 23 4.61 20.77 -28.16
C LEU A 23 5.51 19.83 -29.00
N ARG A 24 5.06 18.59 -29.22
CA ARG A 24 5.81 17.60 -30.02
C ARG A 24 5.93 17.99 -31.49
N LEU A 25 4.91 18.64 -32.06
CA LEU A 25 4.95 19.15 -33.43
C LEU A 25 5.97 20.30 -33.58
N GLN A 26 6.04 21.20 -32.59
CA GLN A 26 7.04 22.27 -32.55
C GLN A 26 8.46 21.71 -32.39
N GLU A 27 8.63 20.73 -31.50
CA GLU A 27 9.90 20.02 -31.29
C GLU A 27 10.37 19.31 -32.57
N ALA A 28 9.47 18.59 -33.25
CA ALA A 28 9.77 17.92 -34.50
C ALA A 28 10.22 18.88 -35.60
N THR A 29 9.59 20.06 -35.68
CA THR A 29 9.96 21.10 -36.65
C THR A 29 11.31 21.73 -36.31
N SER A 30 11.53 22.06 -35.04
CA SER A 30 12.73 22.78 -34.59
C SER A 30 13.99 21.90 -34.63
N HIS A 31 13.85 20.61 -34.28
CA HIS A 31 14.95 19.65 -34.25
C HIS A 31 15.03 18.76 -35.49
N GLN A 32 14.18 19.00 -36.51
CA GLN A 32 14.11 18.20 -37.75
C GLN A 32 14.03 16.70 -37.46
N LEU A 33 13.16 16.31 -36.52
CA LEU A 33 13.07 14.91 -36.08
C LEU A 33 12.61 14.00 -37.23
N PRO A 34 13.29 12.86 -37.46
CA PRO A 34 12.80 11.82 -38.36
C PRO A 34 11.39 11.36 -37.96
N HIS A 35 10.55 11.01 -38.95
CA HIS A 35 9.16 10.63 -38.71
C HIS A 35 9.00 9.48 -37.70
N ALA A 36 9.91 8.49 -37.74
CA ALA A 36 9.90 7.38 -36.80
C ALA A 36 10.13 7.85 -35.35
N GLN A 37 11.09 8.76 -35.14
CA GLN A 37 11.40 9.30 -33.81
C GLN A 37 10.26 10.18 -33.27
N PHE A 38 9.64 10.99 -34.14
CA PHE A 38 8.45 11.75 -33.75
C PHE A 38 7.31 10.83 -33.31
N LEU A 39 7.03 9.76 -34.09
CA LEU A 39 5.98 8.81 -33.74
C LEU A 39 6.27 8.09 -32.41
N GLU A 40 7.52 7.70 -32.18
CA GLU A 40 7.97 7.10 -30.93
C GLU A 40 7.72 8.02 -29.72
N LEU A 41 8.15 9.28 -29.79
CA LEU A 41 7.95 10.26 -28.70
C LEU A 41 6.47 10.46 -28.38
N VAL A 42 5.65 10.60 -29.42
CA VAL A 42 4.22 10.87 -29.26
C VAL A 42 3.47 9.65 -28.69
N LEU A 43 3.86 8.44 -29.07
CA LEU A 43 3.34 7.21 -28.47
C LEU A 43 3.83 7.04 -27.04
N GLN A 44 5.09 7.39 -26.75
CA GLN A 44 5.65 7.34 -25.41
C GLN A 44 4.90 8.27 -24.45
N ASP A 45 4.50 9.47 -24.89
CA ASP A 45 3.68 10.38 -24.09
C ASP A 45 2.33 9.76 -23.71
N GLU A 46 1.67 9.06 -24.65
CA GLU A 46 0.43 8.35 -24.36
C GLU A 46 0.65 7.19 -23.37
N LEU A 47 1.69 6.39 -23.56
CA LEU A 47 2.03 5.28 -22.67
C LEU A 47 2.32 5.78 -21.25
N ASN A 48 3.09 6.87 -21.12
CA ASN A 48 3.39 7.52 -19.85
C ASN A 48 2.11 8.04 -19.19
N ALA A 49 1.24 8.71 -19.94
CA ALA A 49 -0.04 9.21 -19.43
C ALA A 49 -0.95 8.06 -18.95
N ARG A 50 -0.98 6.93 -19.66
CA ARG A 50 -1.75 5.74 -19.24
C ARG A 50 -1.17 5.10 -17.98
N ALA A 51 0.15 4.93 -17.91
CA ALA A 51 0.83 4.40 -16.74
C ALA A 51 0.57 5.28 -15.51
N GLN A 52 0.66 6.60 -15.66
CA GLN A 52 0.39 7.55 -14.59
C GLN A 52 -1.07 7.48 -14.10
N ARG A 53 -2.04 7.47 -15.02
CA ARG A 53 -3.47 7.32 -14.67
C ARG A 53 -3.77 6.00 -13.95
N LEU A 54 -3.11 4.90 -14.36
CA LEU A 54 -3.25 3.62 -13.68
C LEU A 54 -2.75 3.69 -12.24
N ILE A 55 -1.57 4.29 -12.05
CA ILE A 55 -0.98 4.54 -10.74
C ILE A 55 -1.92 5.39 -9.88
N ASP A 56 -2.43 6.51 -10.40
CA ASP A 56 -3.30 7.41 -9.64
C ASP A 56 -4.64 6.77 -9.28
N ARG A 57 -5.22 5.99 -10.20
CA ARG A 57 -6.42 5.19 -9.92
C ARG A 57 -6.15 4.20 -8.79
N ARG A 58 -5.03 3.47 -8.84
CA ARG A 58 -4.65 2.50 -7.81
C ARG A 58 -4.35 3.15 -6.47
N LYS A 59 -3.71 4.32 -6.44
CA LYS A 59 -3.52 5.11 -5.21
C LYS A 59 -4.86 5.45 -4.57
N LYS A 60 -5.83 5.91 -5.38
CA LYS A 60 -7.17 6.24 -4.91
C LYS A 60 -7.90 5.01 -4.33
N THR A 61 -7.81 3.86 -5.01
CA THR A 61 -8.49 2.64 -4.53
C THR A 61 -7.77 1.96 -3.36
N ALA A 62 -6.45 2.13 -3.23
CA ALA A 62 -5.65 1.58 -2.13
C ALA A 62 -6.08 2.09 -0.76
N SER A 63 -6.78 3.23 -0.72
CA SER A 63 -7.40 3.77 0.51
C SER A 63 -6.40 3.97 1.65
N PHE A 64 -5.16 4.37 1.33
CA PHE A 64 -4.18 4.79 2.34
C PHE A 64 -4.75 5.92 3.20
N ARG A 65 -4.38 5.94 4.48
CA ARG A 65 -4.73 7.05 5.37
C ARG A 65 -4.09 8.33 4.88
N GLU A 66 -2.81 8.25 4.52
CA GLU A 66 -2.01 9.32 3.94
C GLU A 66 -1.03 8.72 2.94
N ILE A 67 -0.66 9.48 1.90
CA ILE A 67 0.42 9.06 1.01
C ILE A 67 1.74 9.28 1.75
N LYS A 68 2.39 8.19 2.15
CA LYS A 68 3.73 8.19 2.74
C LYS A 68 4.71 7.57 1.77
N THR A 69 5.92 8.13 1.69
CA THR A 69 7.00 7.61 0.86
C THR A 69 8.20 7.25 1.73
N LEU A 70 9.14 6.46 1.20
CA LEU A 70 10.37 6.13 1.94
C LEU A 70 11.34 7.31 1.99
N GLU A 71 11.21 8.24 1.05
CA GLU A 71 11.93 9.50 0.98
C GLU A 71 11.54 10.44 2.14
N ASP A 72 10.27 10.41 2.55
CA ASP A 72 9.77 11.19 3.70
C ASP A 72 10.11 10.56 5.06
N PHE A 73 10.73 9.38 5.07
CA PHE A 73 11.05 8.68 6.32
C PHE A 73 12.39 9.16 6.89
N ASP A 74 12.38 9.66 8.12
CA ASP A 74 13.62 10.04 8.82
C ASP A 74 14.35 8.80 9.36
N TRP A 75 15.27 8.29 8.55
CA TRP A 75 16.14 7.16 8.90
C TRP A 75 17.11 7.46 10.05
N SER A 76 17.41 8.74 10.31
CA SER A 76 18.32 9.12 11.40
C SER A 76 17.65 9.02 12.76
N PHE A 77 16.32 9.19 12.81
CA PHE A 77 15.55 9.16 14.05
C PHE A 77 15.53 7.78 14.71
N ASN A 78 15.46 6.71 13.91
CA ASN A 78 15.45 5.35 14.43
C ASN A 78 16.44 4.43 13.67
N PRO A 79 17.73 4.41 14.10
CA PRO A 79 18.77 3.63 13.45
C PRO A 79 18.62 2.11 13.62
N SER A 80 17.72 1.65 14.49
CA SER A 80 17.42 0.21 14.64
C SER A 80 16.75 -0.39 13.40
N ILE A 81 16.08 0.45 12.61
CA ILE A 81 15.40 0.04 11.39
C ILE A 81 16.45 -0.01 10.27
N LYS A 82 16.77 -1.22 9.81
CA LYS A 82 17.73 -1.41 8.71
C LYS A 82 17.14 -0.85 7.41
N ARG A 83 17.72 0.25 6.92
CA ARG A 83 17.30 0.88 5.66
C ARG A 83 17.31 -0.10 4.49
N SER A 84 18.37 -0.89 4.33
CA SER A 84 18.46 -1.89 3.25
C SER A 84 17.28 -2.85 3.25
N GLN A 85 16.93 -3.40 4.41
CA GLN A 85 15.81 -4.32 4.58
C GLN A 85 14.48 -3.69 4.12
N VAL A 86 14.19 -2.45 4.50
CA VAL A 86 12.94 -1.79 4.07
C VAL A 86 12.92 -1.50 2.56
N TYR A 87 14.05 -1.14 1.98
CA TYR A 87 14.15 -0.95 0.52
C TYR A 87 14.03 -2.28 -0.25
N ASP A 88 14.54 -3.38 0.30
CA ASP A 88 14.34 -4.73 -0.26
C ASP A 88 12.85 -5.11 -0.27
N LEU A 89 12.11 -4.77 0.80
CA LEU A 89 10.66 -4.93 0.82
C LEU A 89 9.97 -4.03 -0.20
N ALA A 90 10.43 -2.79 -0.38
CA ALA A 90 9.89 -1.86 -1.38
C ALA A 90 10.12 -2.33 -2.83
N ALA A 91 11.12 -3.20 -3.08
CA ALA A 91 11.30 -3.87 -4.36
C ALA A 91 10.21 -4.92 -4.67
N CYS A 92 9.33 -5.22 -3.70
CA CYS A 92 8.12 -6.03 -3.86
C CYS A 92 8.36 -7.50 -4.25
N ASN A 93 9.58 -8.02 -4.05
CA ASN A 93 9.90 -9.43 -4.31
C ASN A 93 9.04 -10.37 -3.44
N PHE A 94 8.76 -9.98 -2.19
CA PHE A 94 7.89 -10.73 -1.28
C PHE A 94 6.47 -10.92 -1.85
N ILE A 95 5.93 -9.93 -2.58
CA ILE A 95 4.60 -10.01 -3.23
C ILE A 95 4.58 -11.05 -4.35
N ARG A 96 5.70 -11.15 -5.10
CA ARG A 96 5.85 -12.16 -6.16
C ARG A 96 5.95 -13.56 -5.58
N GLN A 97 6.61 -13.69 -4.42
CA GLN A 97 6.80 -14.95 -3.70
C GLN A 97 5.63 -15.36 -2.80
N LYS A 98 4.57 -14.52 -2.70
CA LYS A 98 3.43 -14.74 -1.80
C LYS A 98 3.87 -14.89 -0.33
N ARG A 99 4.85 -14.08 0.06
CA ARG A 99 5.32 -13.96 1.44
C ARG A 99 4.60 -12.83 2.15
N ASP A 100 4.53 -12.93 3.47
CA ASP A 100 3.89 -11.93 4.33
C ASP A 100 4.93 -11.07 5.04
N ILE A 101 4.50 -9.97 5.64
CA ILE A 101 5.36 -9.08 6.42
C ILE A 101 4.64 -8.73 7.72
N LEU A 102 5.37 -8.79 8.83
CA LEU A 102 4.88 -8.33 10.12
C LEU A 102 5.82 -7.26 10.69
N LEU A 103 5.33 -6.04 10.84
CA LEU A 103 6.03 -4.97 11.55
C LEU A 103 5.56 -4.94 13.01
N VAL A 104 6.44 -5.23 13.97
CA VAL A 104 6.11 -5.26 15.40
C VAL A 104 6.91 -4.22 16.16
N GLY A 105 6.28 -3.49 17.07
CA GLY A 105 6.98 -2.62 18.00
C GLY A 105 6.07 -1.58 18.65
N PRO A 106 6.56 -0.83 19.66
CA PRO A 106 5.80 0.25 20.31
C PRO A 106 5.18 1.27 19.34
N PRO A 107 4.12 1.99 19.75
CA PRO A 107 3.51 3.04 18.93
C PRO A 107 4.50 4.18 18.66
N GLY A 108 4.37 4.81 17.49
CA GLY A 108 5.17 5.99 17.12
C GLY A 108 6.55 5.69 16.50
N LEU A 109 6.88 4.43 16.21
CA LEU A 109 8.16 4.05 15.58
C LEU A 109 8.16 4.07 14.04
N GLY A 110 7.04 4.44 13.40
CA GLY A 110 6.95 4.53 11.94
C GLY A 110 6.43 3.27 11.21
N LYS A 111 5.92 2.26 11.93
CA LYS A 111 5.29 1.05 11.34
C LYS A 111 4.28 1.37 10.23
N SER A 112 3.27 2.19 10.55
CA SER A 112 2.23 2.60 9.60
C SER A 112 2.77 3.43 8.43
N HIS A 113 3.87 4.17 8.63
CA HIS A 113 4.54 4.93 7.57
C HIS A 113 5.22 3.96 6.59
N ILE A 114 6.05 3.06 7.12
CA ILE A 114 6.75 2.04 6.32
C ILE A 114 5.75 1.16 5.57
N ALA A 115 4.69 0.70 6.24
CA ALA A 115 3.62 -0.10 5.64
C ALA A 115 2.99 0.61 4.42
N GLN A 116 2.54 1.87 4.59
CA GLN A 116 1.94 2.64 3.50
C GLN A 116 2.96 2.98 2.40
N ALA A 117 4.21 3.25 2.74
CA ALA A 117 5.27 3.49 1.77
C ALA A 117 5.56 2.24 0.92
N ILE A 118 5.66 1.06 1.53
CA ILE A 118 5.76 -0.21 0.80
C ILE A 118 4.53 -0.41 -0.10
N GLY A 119 3.33 -0.13 0.41
CA GLY A 119 2.10 -0.17 -0.40
C GLY A 119 2.15 0.77 -1.61
N TYR A 120 2.70 1.96 -1.44
CA TYR A 120 2.89 2.93 -2.51
C TYR A 120 3.89 2.43 -3.57
N HIS A 121 5.01 1.86 -3.14
CA HIS A 121 5.99 1.23 -4.04
C HIS A 121 5.39 0.01 -4.76
N ALA A 122 4.53 -0.78 -4.11
CA ALA A 122 3.81 -1.88 -4.75
C ALA A 122 2.91 -1.39 -5.89
N ILE A 123 2.20 -0.27 -5.71
CA ILE A 123 1.39 0.35 -6.76
C ILE A 123 2.26 0.80 -7.94
N LYS A 124 3.40 1.45 -7.66
CA LYS A 124 4.37 1.85 -8.69
C LYS A 124 4.94 0.63 -9.44
N ALA A 125 5.15 -0.48 -8.76
CA ALA A 125 5.62 -1.74 -9.33
C ALA A 125 4.52 -2.52 -10.09
N GLY A 126 3.31 -1.97 -10.18
CA GLY A 126 2.22 -2.56 -10.97
C GLY A 126 1.28 -3.47 -10.19
N PHE A 127 1.43 -3.58 -8.87
CA PHE A 127 0.55 -4.38 -8.01
C PHE A 127 -0.68 -3.59 -7.53
N HIS A 128 -1.74 -4.32 -7.18
CA HIS A 128 -2.90 -3.77 -6.49
C HIS A 128 -2.70 -3.86 -4.96
N ALA A 129 -2.40 -2.73 -4.32
CA ALA A 129 -2.33 -2.65 -2.86
C ALA A 129 -3.66 -2.12 -2.27
N LEU A 130 -4.02 -2.59 -1.08
CA LEU A 130 -5.16 -2.11 -0.31
C LEU A 130 -4.76 -1.95 1.16
N TYR A 131 -5.10 -0.80 1.76
CA TYR A 131 -4.87 -0.48 3.16
C TYR A 131 -6.18 -0.41 3.94
N ARG A 132 -6.19 -1.05 5.11
CA ARG A 132 -7.22 -0.89 6.13
C ARG A 132 -6.63 -0.97 7.53
N SER A 133 -7.22 -0.24 8.47
CA SER A 133 -7.00 -0.54 9.88
C SER A 133 -7.66 -1.89 10.21
N ILE A 134 -7.12 -2.62 11.17
CA ILE A 134 -7.72 -3.88 11.61
C ILE A 134 -9.15 -3.69 12.14
N PHE A 135 -9.44 -2.55 12.76
CA PHE A 135 -10.77 -2.22 13.28
C PHE A 135 -11.78 -2.04 12.16
N ASP A 136 -11.43 -1.29 11.12
CA ASP A 136 -12.32 -1.09 9.97
C ASP A 136 -12.50 -2.38 9.19
N LEU A 137 -11.44 -3.17 9.04
CA LEU A 137 -11.49 -4.46 8.37
C LEU A 137 -12.46 -5.41 9.07
N VAL A 138 -12.29 -5.60 10.38
CA VAL A 138 -13.17 -6.48 11.17
C VAL A 138 -14.60 -5.96 11.15
N ARG A 139 -14.81 -4.65 11.31
CA ARG A 139 -16.15 -4.03 11.22
C ARG A 139 -16.80 -4.25 9.86
N GLU A 140 -16.05 -4.13 8.76
CA GLU A 140 -16.55 -4.37 7.41
C GLU A 140 -16.92 -5.86 7.21
N LEU A 141 -16.12 -6.79 7.72
CA LEU A 141 -16.37 -8.24 7.60
C LEU A 141 -17.49 -8.77 8.52
N GLN A 142 -17.73 -8.11 9.66
CA GLN A 142 -18.76 -8.52 10.62
C GLN A 142 -20.10 -7.77 10.45
N ALA A 143 -20.18 -6.83 9.51
CA ALA A 143 -21.41 -6.11 9.27
C ALA A 143 -22.54 -7.08 8.87
N GLU A 144 -23.71 -6.94 9.49
CA GLU A 144 -24.91 -7.70 9.12
C GLU A 144 -25.27 -7.41 7.66
N ARG A 145 -25.20 -8.45 6.82
CA ARG A 145 -25.33 -8.37 5.36
C ARG A 145 -25.87 -9.69 4.84
N SER A 146 -26.42 -9.65 3.62
CA SER A 146 -26.71 -10.89 2.90
C SER A 146 -25.42 -11.66 2.59
N PRO A 147 -25.47 -13.01 2.41
CA PRO A 147 -24.30 -13.80 2.04
C PRO A 147 -23.56 -13.25 0.80
N ALA A 148 -24.30 -12.82 -0.22
CA ALA A 148 -23.72 -12.27 -1.45
C ALA A 148 -22.97 -10.94 -1.23
N GLU A 149 -23.40 -10.11 -0.28
CA GLU A 149 -22.72 -8.86 0.06
C GLU A 149 -21.48 -9.10 0.93
N LEU A 150 -21.53 -10.11 1.78
CA LEU A 150 -20.37 -10.56 2.55
C LEU A 150 -19.28 -11.09 1.62
N ASP A 151 -19.64 -11.93 0.65
CA ASP A 151 -18.71 -12.44 -0.36
C ASP A 151 -18.06 -11.31 -1.17
N ARG A 152 -18.83 -10.29 -1.57
CA ARG A 152 -18.29 -9.10 -2.24
C ARG A 152 -17.29 -8.34 -1.36
N THR A 153 -17.54 -8.30 -0.05
CA THR A 153 -16.65 -7.68 0.92
C THR A 153 -15.34 -8.46 1.04
N PHE A 154 -15.40 -9.79 1.14
CA PHE A 154 -14.21 -10.63 1.09
C PHE A 154 -13.45 -10.46 -0.23
N ASP A 155 -14.14 -10.48 -1.37
CA ASP A 155 -13.56 -10.30 -2.70
C ASP A 155 -12.71 -9.04 -2.83
N LYS A 156 -13.14 -7.93 -2.22
CA LYS A 156 -12.38 -6.68 -2.16
C LYS A 156 -11.01 -6.90 -1.54
N TYR A 157 -10.95 -7.64 -0.43
CA TYR A 157 -9.72 -7.94 0.28
C TYR A 157 -8.89 -9.03 -0.40
N LEU A 158 -9.52 -10.04 -0.98
CA LEU A 158 -8.85 -11.17 -1.64
C LEU A 158 -8.22 -10.79 -2.98
N LYS A 159 -8.80 -9.83 -3.71
CA LYS A 159 -8.28 -9.34 -5.00
C LYS A 159 -7.04 -8.44 -4.87
N ALA A 160 -6.70 -7.96 -3.69
CA ALA A 160 -5.48 -7.18 -3.47
C ALA A 160 -4.25 -8.09 -3.56
N ASP A 161 -3.27 -7.70 -4.39
CA ASP A 161 -1.95 -8.34 -4.44
C ASP A 161 -1.22 -8.20 -3.11
N LEU A 162 -1.34 -7.01 -2.51
CA LEU A 162 -0.87 -6.68 -1.17
C LEU A 162 -2.03 -6.13 -0.34
N LEU A 163 -2.38 -6.83 0.74
CA LEU A 163 -3.29 -6.31 1.76
C LEU A 163 -2.49 -5.80 2.95
N ILE A 164 -2.68 -4.54 3.33
CA ILE A 164 -2.08 -3.93 4.51
C ILE A 164 -3.15 -3.85 5.60
N ILE A 165 -2.90 -4.53 6.72
CA ILE A 165 -3.74 -4.51 7.92
C ILE A 165 -2.98 -3.80 9.04
N ASP A 166 -3.33 -2.55 9.29
CA ASP A 166 -2.60 -1.68 10.21
C ASP A 166 -3.23 -1.64 11.61
N ASP A 167 -2.47 -1.16 12.59
CA ASP A 167 -2.92 -0.82 13.95
C ASP A 167 -3.37 -1.99 14.86
N MET A 168 -2.85 -3.21 14.65
CA MET A 168 -3.08 -4.31 15.60
C MET A 168 -2.53 -3.94 16.99
N GLY A 169 -3.28 -4.29 18.04
CA GLY A 169 -2.86 -4.09 19.43
C GLY A 169 -3.03 -2.66 19.99
N LEU A 170 -3.71 -1.75 19.29
CA LEU A 170 -4.07 -0.42 19.84
C LEU A 170 -5.26 -0.45 20.80
N LYS A 171 -6.25 -1.30 20.52
CA LYS A 171 -7.48 -1.48 21.31
C LYS A 171 -7.90 -2.95 21.22
N THR A 172 -8.74 -3.39 22.14
CA THR A 172 -9.40 -4.70 22.06
C THR A 172 -10.32 -4.74 20.85
N LEU A 173 -10.29 -5.85 20.12
CA LEU A 173 -11.16 -6.03 18.97
C LEU A 173 -12.58 -6.44 19.42
N PRO A 174 -13.61 -6.23 18.57
CA PRO A 174 -14.95 -6.72 18.82
C PRO A 174 -15.00 -8.25 19.02
N SER A 175 -16.08 -8.75 19.60
CA SER A 175 -16.32 -10.20 19.66
C SER A 175 -16.32 -10.82 18.25
N LYS A 176 -15.89 -12.09 18.14
CA LYS A 176 -15.76 -12.82 16.86
C LYS A 176 -14.78 -12.20 15.85
N ALA A 177 -13.97 -11.22 16.24
CA ALA A 177 -12.99 -10.61 15.34
C ALA A 177 -11.93 -11.62 14.89
N GLY A 178 -11.57 -12.54 15.79
CA GLY A 178 -10.67 -13.66 15.52
C GLY A 178 -11.14 -14.52 14.36
N GLU A 179 -12.41 -14.94 14.36
CA GLU A 179 -13.02 -15.75 13.29
C GLU A 179 -12.94 -15.07 11.92
N ALA A 180 -13.38 -13.80 11.84
CA ALA A 180 -13.39 -13.04 10.59
C ALA A 180 -11.97 -12.81 10.04
N LEU A 181 -11.03 -12.47 10.93
CA LEU A 181 -9.63 -12.29 10.54
C LEU A 181 -8.98 -13.62 10.12
N LEU A 182 -9.25 -14.70 10.84
CA LEU A 182 -8.76 -16.04 10.51
C LEU A 182 -9.22 -16.48 9.14
N GLU A 183 -10.51 -16.32 8.84
CA GLU A 183 -11.06 -16.65 7.52
C GLU A 183 -10.35 -15.87 6.40
N LEU A 184 -10.15 -14.57 6.58
CA LEU A 184 -9.44 -13.75 5.61
C LEU A 184 -7.99 -14.20 5.41
N ILE A 185 -7.24 -14.41 6.51
CA ILE A 185 -5.84 -14.84 6.46
C ILE A 185 -5.73 -16.22 5.81
N MET A 186 -6.62 -17.16 6.15
CA MET A 186 -6.68 -18.48 5.52
C MET A 186 -6.89 -18.42 4.02
N ARG A 187 -7.83 -17.59 3.54
CA ARG A 187 -8.12 -17.46 2.11
C ARG A 187 -6.98 -16.78 1.34
N ARG A 188 -6.15 -15.96 2.02
CA ARG A 188 -4.98 -15.29 1.42
C ARG A 188 -3.70 -16.09 1.48
N TYR A 189 -3.57 -16.97 2.47
CA TYR A 189 -2.39 -17.81 2.70
C TYR A 189 -1.95 -18.53 1.41
N GLU A 190 -0.66 -18.40 1.08
CA GLU A 190 0.00 -18.88 -0.15
C GLU A 190 -0.55 -18.35 -1.50
N ASN A 191 -1.61 -17.54 -1.49
CA ASN A 191 -2.24 -16.99 -2.69
C ASN A 191 -1.88 -15.51 -2.95
N ARG A 192 -1.79 -14.71 -1.87
CA ARG A 192 -1.59 -13.26 -1.91
C ARG A 192 -0.87 -12.78 -0.66
N SER A 193 -0.12 -11.69 -0.76
CA SER A 193 0.70 -11.18 0.35
C SER A 193 -0.10 -10.26 1.27
N THR A 194 0.22 -10.34 2.56
CA THR A 194 -0.38 -9.55 3.63
C THR A 194 0.75 -8.90 4.44
N LEU A 195 0.65 -7.59 4.64
CA LEU A 195 1.52 -6.84 5.55
C LEU A 195 0.67 -6.44 6.75
N MET A 196 1.08 -6.85 7.94
CA MET A 196 0.43 -6.45 9.19
C MET A 196 1.36 -5.56 10.02
N THR A 197 0.78 -4.64 10.79
CA THR A 197 1.52 -3.96 11.86
C THR A 197 0.91 -4.26 13.21
N SER A 198 1.75 -4.42 14.24
CA SER A 198 1.33 -4.66 15.61
C SER A 198 2.07 -3.77 16.61
N ASN A 199 1.31 -3.20 17.54
CA ASN A 199 1.82 -2.47 18.70
C ASN A 199 2.08 -3.36 19.91
N ARG A 200 1.74 -4.66 19.81
CA ARG A 200 1.95 -5.66 20.85
C ARG A 200 2.81 -6.82 20.35
N PRO A 201 3.55 -7.49 21.24
CA PRO A 201 4.19 -8.77 20.94
C PRO A 201 3.18 -9.79 20.41
N ILE A 202 3.68 -10.77 19.66
CA ILE A 202 2.87 -11.81 18.99
C ILE A 202 2.15 -12.67 20.03
N GLU A 203 2.80 -12.91 21.17
CA GLU A 203 2.33 -13.69 22.31
C GLU A 203 1.04 -13.09 22.92
N GLU A 204 0.82 -11.78 22.77
CA GLU A 204 -0.38 -11.10 23.29
C GLU A 204 -1.58 -11.20 22.33
N TRP A 205 -1.44 -11.77 21.12
CA TRP A 205 -2.52 -11.76 20.12
C TRP A 205 -3.74 -12.56 20.55
N GLY A 206 -3.57 -13.66 21.29
CA GLY A 206 -4.68 -14.42 21.86
C GLY A 206 -5.58 -13.57 22.76
N LYS A 207 -4.97 -12.69 23.57
CA LYS A 207 -5.69 -11.73 24.42
C LYS A 207 -6.34 -10.60 23.61
N LEU A 208 -5.67 -10.11 22.56
CA LEU A 208 -6.18 -9.02 21.72
C LEU A 208 -7.40 -9.42 20.88
N LEU A 209 -7.40 -10.65 20.36
CA LEU A 209 -8.48 -11.22 19.56
C LEU A 209 -9.61 -11.79 20.43
N ASN A 210 -9.37 -11.95 21.73
CA ASN A 210 -10.27 -12.62 22.67
C ASN A 210 -10.68 -14.03 22.19
N ASP A 211 -9.75 -14.71 21.50
CA ASP A 211 -9.93 -16.01 20.86
C ASP A 211 -8.54 -16.63 20.66
N VAL A 212 -8.11 -17.43 21.64
CA VAL A 212 -6.78 -18.06 21.63
C VAL A 212 -6.65 -19.06 20.48
N PRO A 213 -7.62 -19.98 20.24
CA PRO A 213 -7.56 -20.88 19.09
C PRO A 213 -7.43 -20.16 17.75
N ALA A 214 -8.23 -19.12 17.50
CA ALA A 214 -8.13 -18.37 16.24
C ALA A 214 -6.81 -17.62 16.14
N ALA A 215 -6.32 -17.02 17.23
CA ALA A 215 -5.02 -16.36 17.24
C ALA A 215 -3.89 -17.33 16.88
N THR A 216 -3.85 -18.51 17.49
CA THR A 216 -2.85 -19.56 17.16
C THR A 216 -2.95 -19.98 15.70
N ALA A 217 -4.17 -20.18 15.18
CA ALA A 217 -4.40 -20.57 13.80
C ALA A 217 -4.01 -19.49 12.77
N ILE A 218 -4.18 -18.20 13.13
CA ILE A 218 -3.72 -17.06 12.34
C ILE A 218 -2.20 -17.03 12.32
N LEU A 219 -1.58 -17.09 13.51
CA LEU A 219 -0.12 -17.01 13.65
C LEU A 219 0.59 -18.15 12.92
N ASP A 220 0.08 -19.37 13.02
CA ASP A 220 0.63 -20.53 12.31
C ASP A 220 0.71 -20.27 10.79
N ARG A 221 -0.40 -19.83 10.17
CA ARG A 221 -0.46 -19.62 8.72
C ARG A 221 0.25 -18.35 8.27
N PHE A 222 0.04 -17.25 8.98
CA PHE A 222 0.62 -15.95 8.64
C PHE A 222 2.14 -15.96 8.83
N LEU A 223 2.62 -16.46 9.98
CA LEU A 223 4.05 -16.45 10.27
C LEU A 223 4.85 -17.49 9.49
N HIS A 224 4.21 -18.55 8.98
CA HIS A 224 4.90 -19.59 8.19
C HIS A 224 5.74 -19.01 7.04
N ARG A 225 5.27 -17.92 6.40
CA ARG A 225 6.01 -17.24 5.31
C ARG A 225 6.25 -15.76 5.57
N ALA A 226 6.01 -15.27 6.80
CA ALA A 226 6.21 -13.87 7.12
C ALA A 226 7.68 -13.53 7.36
N GLU A 227 8.10 -12.36 6.87
CA GLU A 227 9.26 -11.68 7.40
C GLU A 227 8.85 -10.79 8.57
N ILE A 228 9.43 -11.02 9.74
CA ILE A 228 9.14 -10.26 10.96
C ILE A 228 10.21 -9.18 11.13
N ILE A 229 9.78 -7.92 11.17
CA ILE A 229 10.63 -6.77 11.46
C ILE A 229 10.24 -6.23 12.83
N GLN A 230 11.13 -6.43 13.80
CA GLN A 230 11.00 -5.83 15.11
C GLN A 230 11.58 -4.42 15.10
N MET A 231 10.76 -3.46 15.52
CA MET A 231 11.12 -2.05 15.62
C MET A 231 11.18 -1.68 17.09
N THR A 232 12.32 -1.13 17.51
CA THR A 232 12.54 -0.62 18.87
C THR A 232 12.93 0.85 18.80
N GLY A 233 12.91 1.56 19.93
CA GLY A 233 13.31 2.97 20.00
C GLY A 233 12.27 3.89 20.62
N ARG A 234 12.48 5.20 20.44
CA ARG A 234 11.63 6.26 20.99
C ARG A 234 10.54 6.66 19.99
N SER A 235 9.40 7.13 20.49
CA SER A 235 8.27 7.56 19.65
C SER A 235 8.58 8.86 18.91
N TYR A 236 8.48 8.84 17.57
CA TYR A 236 8.61 10.02 16.72
C TYR A 236 7.55 11.07 17.03
N ARG A 237 6.31 10.65 17.28
CA ARG A 237 5.19 11.55 17.56
C ARG A 237 5.36 12.36 18.84
N LEU A 238 6.02 11.78 19.86
CA LEU A 238 6.30 12.48 21.12
C LEU A 238 7.46 13.47 20.95
N HIS A 239 8.49 13.07 20.23
CA HIS A 239 9.62 13.95 19.91
C HIS A 239 9.19 15.19 19.12
N ASP A 240 8.34 15.03 18.11
CA ASP A 240 7.89 16.15 17.28
C ASP A 240 7.00 17.14 18.06
N ARG A 241 6.22 16.65 19.03
CA ARG A 241 5.46 17.50 19.98
C ARG A 241 6.39 18.33 20.87
N MET A 242 7.38 17.71 21.50
CA MET A 242 8.35 18.40 22.36
C MET A 242 9.08 19.53 21.60
N ARG A 243 9.53 19.25 20.37
CA ARG A 243 10.19 20.26 19.52
C ARG A 243 9.28 21.42 19.12
N THR A 244 7.99 21.16 18.95
CA THR A 244 7.01 22.20 18.59
C THR A 244 6.70 23.09 19.80
N GLU A 245 6.61 22.52 20.99
CA GLU A 245 6.40 23.25 22.25
C GLU A 245 7.61 24.14 22.59
N GLU A 246 8.84 23.65 22.45
CA GLU A 246 10.08 24.43 22.64
C GLU A 246 10.17 25.65 21.71
N LYS A 247 9.74 25.51 20.44
CA LYS A 247 9.71 26.62 19.48
C LYS A 247 8.59 27.63 19.72
N SER A 248 7.51 27.24 20.41
CA SER A 248 6.43 28.15 20.78
C SER A 248 6.69 28.91 22.10
N ALA A 249 7.63 28.41 22.91
CA ALA A 249 8.05 29.01 24.17
C ALA A 249 9.28 29.94 24.03
N ALA A 250 9.91 29.96 22.85
CA ALA A 250 11.02 30.83 22.48
C ALA A 250 10.56 31.99 21.59
#